data_AF-A0A2G6L779-F1
#
_entry.id   AF-A0A2G6L779-F1
#
_cell.length_a   1.000
_cell.length_b   1.000
_cell.length_c   1.000
_cell.angle_alpha   90.00
_cell.angle_beta   90.00
_cell.angle_gamma   90.00
#
_symmetry.space_group_name_H-M   'P 1'
#
loop_
_entity.id
_entity.type
_entity.pdbx_description
1 polymer ?
#
loop_
_entity_poly.entity_id
_entity_poly.type
_entity_poly.pdbx_seq_one_letter_code
_entity_poly.pdbx_strand_id
1 'polypeptide(L)'
;MGDTGRGERVPENPDSSDLYRQCRVSGQEHLKVLSCSTSLIGQSPAIYRRRRTLSQLLPGLDQSRYSGFYRCNFITTEVLTVTNPITHSAFEIDTFSNQDIPDSIKRLRQQVFVHEQKVPAELEWDELDSVAIHFGIREKISTHYIGCARLLEQPPGLATIGRMAVTSANRLSGIGQQLLHHAVTYCLKRLKCHTITLDSQLTAIPFYQKSGFLCISDQYMEAGIAHRKMSLLCPNNFIGALQDNQLPRHYPSPFHSDADTHSWFFSTPELSRELLTAFAVQAREAIEIQDPTLEPDIFDCPMFVDYVSRMARKSTRAQVRVLLQDDKNLAHSRHSLVELAKRLPSRISIRISHSSGPDLDSAFVLADRNMLLFRKDPNSPEGFANFSRPDKVKPLRDSFNEAWRRSRRSREFNTFGL
;
A
#
# COMPACT_ATOMS: atom_id res chain seq x y z
N MET A 1 -61.90 48.97 13.96
CA MET A 1 -61.97 47.61 13.40
C MET A 1 -60.54 47.11 13.34
N GLY A 2 -59.94 46.48 14.34
CA GLY A 2 -60.48 45.36 15.11
C GLY A 2 -60.26 44.09 14.30
N ASP A 3 -59.05 43.52 14.31
CA ASP A 3 -58.87 42.11 14.65
C ASP A 3 -57.39 41.78 14.93
N THR A 4 -57.23 40.86 15.87
CA THR A 4 -56.02 40.38 16.54
C THR A 4 -55.42 39.19 15.79
N GLY A 5 -54.10 39.19 15.57
CA GLY A 5 -53.36 38.08 14.95
C GLY A 5 -52.00 37.88 15.62
N ARG A 6 -51.89 36.80 16.39
CA ARG A 6 -50.81 36.43 17.31
C ARG A 6 -49.44 36.30 16.64
N GLY A 7 -48.40 36.71 17.37
CA GLY A 7 -47.00 36.45 17.04
C GLY A 7 -46.60 34.99 17.32
N GLU A 8 -45.84 34.42 16.40
CA GLU A 8 -45.18 33.13 16.58
C GLU A 8 -43.87 33.32 17.34
N ARG A 9 -43.83 32.69 18.52
CA ARG A 9 -42.63 32.47 19.32
C ARG A 9 -41.90 31.25 18.80
N VAL A 10 -40.58 31.38 18.72
CA VAL A 10 -39.59 30.31 18.56
C VAL A 10 -39.84 29.23 19.63
N PRO A 11 -39.95 27.93 19.29
CA PRO A 11 -40.02 26.89 20.31
C PRO A 11 -38.65 26.63 20.92
N GLU A 12 -38.61 26.76 22.25
CA GLU A 12 -37.52 26.33 23.12
C GLU A 12 -37.29 24.81 23.05
N ASN A 13 -36.04 24.45 23.28
CA ASN A 13 -35.45 23.11 23.32
C ASN A 13 -36.27 22.12 24.17
N PRO A 14 -36.63 20.93 23.69
CA PRO A 14 -37.22 19.90 24.54
C PRO A 14 -36.14 19.25 25.42
N ASP A 15 -36.48 19.16 26.69
CA ASP A 15 -35.71 18.64 27.81
C ASP A 15 -35.15 17.23 27.59
N SER A 16 -33.87 17.07 27.92
CA SER A 16 -33.04 15.87 27.72
C SER A 16 -33.34 14.69 28.66
N SER A 17 -34.59 14.51 29.09
CA SER A 17 -34.96 13.49 30.10
C SER A 17 -35.81 12.31 29.57
N ASP A 18 -36.27 12.32 28.32
CA ASP A 18 -37.13 11.23 27.77
C ASP A 18 -36.42 10.19 26.88
N LEU A 19 -35.11 10.31 26.63
CA LEU A 19 -34.35 9.30 25.86
C LEU A 19 -33.79 8.15 26.70
N TYR A 20 -34.03 8.14 28.03
CA TYR A 20 -33.46 7.15 28.95
C TYR A 20 -34.32 5.91 29.23
N ARG A 21 -35.46 5.72 28.55
CA ARG A 21 -36.40 4.61 28.85
C ARG A 21 -36.68 3.59 27.74
N GLN A 22 -35.92 3.56 26.65
CA GLN A 22 -36.14 2.55 25.58
C GLN A 22 -34.86 1.86 25.08
N CYS A 23 -33.89 1.60 25.96
CA CYS A 23 -32.82 0.63 25.71
C CYS A 23 -32.68 -0.34 26.90
N ARG A 24 -33.75 -1.11 27.13
CA ARG A 24 -33.70 -2.36 27.89
C ARG A 24 -34.55 -3.38 27.14
N VAL A 25 -34.03 -3.95 26.05
CA VAL A 25 -34.23 -5.33 25.59
C VAL A 25 -33.19 -5.57 24.48
N SER A 26 -32.48 -6.71 24.55
CA SER A 26 -31.41 -7.20 23.66
C SER A 26 -30.01 -6.64 23.94
N GLY A 27 -29.15 -7.52 24.46
CA GLY A 27 -27.80 -7.20 24.91
C GLY A 27 -26.80 -7.12 23.76
N GLN A 28 -26.18 -5.95 23.62
CA GLN A 28 -24.87 -5.75 23.00
C GLN A 28 -24.22 -4.54 23.69
N GLU A 29 -23.03 -4.74 24.26
CA GLU A 29 -22.25 -3.67 24.90
C GLU A 29 -21.54 -2.82 23.84
N HIS A 30 -21.93 -1.55 23.70
CA HIS A 30 -21.16 -0.55 22.97
C HIS A 30 -20.76 0.58 23.94
N LEU A 31 -19.46 0.71 24.23
CA LEU A 31 -18.88 1.89 24.87
C LEU A 31 -19.00 3.09 23.93
N LYS A 32 -19.90 4.03 24.24
CA LYS A 32 -19.90 5.39 23.67
C LYS A 32 -18.99 6.28 24.53
N VAL A 33 -17.89 6.75 23.96
CA VAL A 33 -17.05 7.79 24.58
C VAL A 33 -17.63 9.16 24.22
N LEU A 34 -18.10 9.91 25.22
CA LEU A 34 -18.49 11.31 25.09
C LEU A 34 -17.24 12.19 25.21
N SER A 35 -16.95 12.99 24.18
CA SER A 35 -15.87 13.99 24.21
C SER A 35 -16.35 15.28 24.89
N CYS A 36 -15.64 15.73 25.93
CA CYS A 36 -15.82 17.05 26.52
C CYS A 36 -14.63 17.93 26.15
N SER A 37 -14.86 19.05 25.47
CA SER A 37 -13.83 20.00 25.03
C SER A 37 -13.67 21.12 26.06
N THR A 38 -12.46 21.30 26.60
CA THR A 38 -12.10 22.50 27.37
C THR A 38 -10.82 23.08 26.80
N SER A 39 -10.91 24.31 26.28
CA SER A 39 -9.81 25.07 25.70
C SER A 39 -8.95 25.73 26.78
N LEU A 40 -7.65 25.44 26.80
CA LEU A 40 -6.65 26.20 27.54
C LEU A 40 -5.57 26.69 26.58
N ILE A 41 -5.46 28.02 26.47
CA ILE A 41 -4.46 28.74 25.70
C ILE A 41 -3.25 28.99 26.60
N GLY A 42 -2.06 28.64 26.10
CA GLY A 42 -0.80 29.27 26.50
C GLY A 42 0.07 28.51 27.52
N GLN A 43 1.33 28.31 27.11
CA GLN A 43 2.58 28.11 27.87
C GLN A 43 3.27 26.74 27.75
N SER A 44 4.61 26.84 27.69
CA SER A 44 5.66 25.87 27.35
C SER A 44 5.57 24.48 28.01
N PRO A 45 6.13 23.40 27.41
CA PRO A 45 5.95 22.04 27.92
C PRO A 45 6.85 21.78 29.15
N ALA A 46 6.24 21.62 30.33
CA ALA A 46 6.86 20.99 31.49
C ALA A 46 6.16 19.65 31.77
N ILE A 47 6.95 18.57 31.86
CA ILE A 47 6.48 17.21 32.13
C ILE A 47 5.97 17.13 33.57
N TYR A 48 4.66 16.94 33.77
CA TYR A 48 4.07 16.74 35.10
C TYR A 48 3.69 15.26 35.30
N ARG A 49 4.29 14.59 36.29
CA ARG A 49 3.86 13.25 36.75
C ARG A 49 3.01 13.41 38.01
N ARG A 50 1.72 13.05 37.97
CA ARG A 50 0.93 12.80 39.19
C ARG A 50 0.34 11.39 39.14
N ARG A 51 0.55 10.62 40.21
CA ARG A 51 -0.17 9.36 40.47
C ARG A 51 -1.56 9.69 41.02
N ARG A 52 -2.62 9.14 40.43
CA ARG A 52 -3.95 9.08 41.05
C ARG A 52 -4.36 7.61 41.24
N THR A 53 -5.02 7.33 42.35
CA THR A 53 -5.57 6.00 42.67
C THR A 53 -6.94 5.80 42.01
N LEU A 54 -7.30 4.55 41.72
CA LEU A 54 -8.51 4.16 40.98
C LEU A 54 -9.82 4.75 41.56
N SER A 55 -9.86 5.02 42.87
CA SER A 55 -11.02 5.63 43.55
C SER A 55 -11.30 7.07 43.14
N GLN A 56 -10.33 7.77 42.55
CA GLN A 56 -10.45 9.18 42.14
C GLN A 56 -10.93 9.35 40.69
N LEU A 57 -10.94 8.28 39.89
CA LEU A 57 -11.35 8.33 38.48
C LEU A 57 -12.84 7.97 38.27
N LEU A 58 -13.48 7.27 39.21
CA LEU A 58 -14.88 6.83 39.11
C LEU A 58 -15.58 6.86 40.49
N PRO A 59 -16.19 7.98 40.91
CA PRO A 59 -16.95 8.02 42.16
C PRO A 59 -18.29 7.29 41.98
N GLY A 60 -18.47 6.15 42.65
CA GLY A 60 -19.75 5.39 42.66
C GLY A 60 -19.66 3.88 42.50
N LEU A 61 -18.47 3.30 42.32
CA LEU A 61 -18.30 1.84 42.27
C LEU A 61 -18.27 1.23 43.68
N ASP A 62 -19.35 0.51 44.03
CA ASP A 62 -19.43 -0.32 45.24
C ASP A 62 -18.41 -1.47 45.17
N GLN A 63 -17.32 -1.35 45.94
CA GLN A 63 -16.19 -2.29 45.93
C GLN A 63 -16.47 -3.59 46.72
N SER A 64 -17.68 -3.79 47.25
CA SER A 64 -18.02 -4.98 48.06
C SER A 64 -18.36 -6.23 47.24
N ARG A 65 -18.45 -6.15 45.89
CA ARG A 65 -18.86 -7.27 45.02
C ARG A 65 -17.75 -7.93 44.19
N TYR A 66 -16.50 -7.53 44.36
CA TYR A 66 -15.37 -8.08 43.60
C TYR A 66 -14.28 -8.59 44.54
N SER A 67 -14.58 -9.64 45.31
CA SER A 67 -13.57 -10.45 46.00
C SER A 67 -13.11 -11.58 45.08
N GLY A 68 -11.99 -11.38 44.40
CA GLY A 68 -11.35 -12.46 43.66
C GLY A 68 -10.38 -11.95 42.60
N PHE A 69 -9.09 -12.06 42.93
CA PHE A 69 -7.94 -12.11 42.00
C PHE A 69 -7.98 -11.19 40.78
N TYR A 70 -7.17 -10.13 40.78
CA TYR A 70 -6.15 -9.82 39.75
C TYR A 70 -5.36 -8.60 40.21
N ARG A 71 -4.10 -8.78 40.63
CA ARG A 71 -3.14 -7.68 40.72
C ARG A 71 -2.70 -7.35 39.29
N CYS A 72 -3.33 -6.35 38.67
CA CYS A 72 -2.84 -5.77 37.42
C CYS A 72 -2.22 -4.41 37.73
N ASN A 73 -0.90 -4.31 37.65
CA ASN A 73 -0.19 -3.04 37.76
C ASN A 73 -0.42 -2.23 36.48
N PHE A 74 -1.47 -1.41 36.44
CA PHE A 74 -1.63 -0.39 35.40
C PHE A 74 -0.70 0.78 35.71
N ILE A 75 0.44 0.84 35.01
CA ILE A 75 1.18 2.10 34.84
C ILE A 75 0.54 2.81 33.67
N THR A 76 -0.46 3.65 33.94
CA THR A 76 -0.98 4.59 32.93
C THR A 76 0.05 5.68 32.74
N THR A 77 0.85 5.55 31.69
CA THR A 77 1.58 6.70 31.15
C THR A 77 0.57 7.47 30.31
N GLU A 78 -0.03 8.51 30.88
CA GLU A 78 -0.77 9.50 30.11
C GLU A 78 0.22 10.21 29.19
N VAL A 79 0.43 9.66 28.01
CA VAL A 79 0.89 10.46 26.89
C VAL A 79 -0.34 11.25 26.47
N LEU A 80 -0.40 12.51 26.88
CA LEU A 80 -1.27 13.51 26.27
C LEU A 80 -0.88 13.59 24.80
N THR A 81 -1.43 12.70 23.98
CA THR A 81 -1.48 12.88 22.54
C THR A 81 -2.39 14.08 22.36
N VAL A 82 -1.78 15.23 22.10
CA VAL A 82 -2.47 16.39 21.53
C VAL A 82 -3.09 15.89 20.22
N THR A 83 -4.35 15.52 20.28
CA THR A 83 -5.19 15.31 19.12
C THR A 83 -5.38 16.68 18.49
N ASN A 84 -4.42 17.09 17.66
CA ASN A 84 -4.63 18.24 16.79
C ASN A 84 -5.69 17.84 15.76
N PRO A 85 -6.91 18.39 15.83
CA PRO A 85 -7.87 18.20 14.75
C PRO A 85 -7.27 18.86 13.51
N ILE A 86 -7.35 18.15 12.39
CA ILE A 86 -7.09 18.57 11.00
C ILE A 86 -6.69 20.05 10.88
N THR A 87 -5.40 20.35 10.96
CA THR A 87 -4.90 21.63 10.44
C THR A 87 -5.10 21.57 8.93
N HIS A 88 -5.91 22.48 8.38
CA HIS A 88 -5.83 22.80 6.96
C HIS A 88 -4.35 22.90 6.60
N SER A 89 -3.87 22.09 5.65
CA SER A 89 -2.44 22.05 5.30
C SER A 89 -1.95 23.48 5.07
N ALA A 90 -0.89 23.89 5.78
CA ALA A 90 -0.25 25.19 5.58
C ALA A 90 0.32 25.35 4.16
N PHE A 91 0.36 24.24 3.42
CA PHE A 91 0.85 24.12 2.06
C PHE A 91 -0.29 23.94 1.07
N GLU A 92 -0.03 24.39 -0.15
CA GLU A 92 -0.88 24.28 -1.32
C GLU A 92 -0.06 23.72 -2.48
N ILE A 93 -0.67 22.85 -3.28
CA ILE A 93 -0.06 22.26 -4.48
C ILE A 93 -0.78 22.83 -5.70
N ASP A 94 -0.03 23.57 -6.50
CA ASP A 94 -0.49 24.12 -7.77
C ASP A 94 -0.07 23.20 -8.92
N THR A 95 -0.94 23.10 -9.93
CA THR A 95 -0.71 22.29 -11.13
C THR A 95 -0.55 23.20 -12.34
N PHE A 96 0.48 22.94 -13.14
CA PHE A 96 0.80 23.66 -14.36
C PHE A 96 0.84 22.67 -15.53
N SER A 97 0.21 23.05 -16.63
CA SER A 97 0.31 22.33 -17.90
C SER A 97 1.28 23.05 -18.84
N ASN A 98 2.02 22.28 -19.63
CA ASN A 98 2.84 22.80 -20.74
C ASN A 98 3.98 23.75 -20.29
N GLN A 99 4.24 24.80 -21.07
CA GLN A 99 5.36 25.75 -20.89
C GLN A 99 5.16 26.76 -19.74
N ASP A 100 4.02 26.74 -19.05
CA ASP A 100 3.65 27.73 -18.02
C ASP A 100 4.34 27.48 -16.66
N ILE A 101 5.57 26.96 -16.68
CA ILE A 101 6.34 26.64 -15.49
C ILE A 101 6.79 27.96 -14.81
N PRO A 102 6.38 28.23 -13.56
CA PRO A 102 6.79 29.43 -12.85
C PRO A 102 8.31 29.52 -12.66
N ASP A 103 8.88 30.72 -12.75
CA ASP A 103 10.33 30.93 -12.59
C ASP A 103 10.85 30.54 -11.20
N SER A 104 9.99 30.53 -10.17
CA SER A 104 10.34 29.99 -8.86
C SER A 104 10.57 28.46 -8.89
N ILE A 105 9.82 27.70 -9.69
CA ILE A 105 10.07 26.26 -9.91
C ILE A 105 11.35 26.06 -10.73
N LYS A 106 11.55 26.86 -11.79
CA LYS A 106 12.76 26.78 -12.62
C LYS A 106 14.03 26.99 -11.78
N ARG A 107 14.03 28.03 -10.92
CA ARG A 107 15.12 28.31 -9.98
C ARG A 107 15.31 27.18 -8.96
N LEU A 108 14.23 26.59 -8.45
CA LEU A 108 14.29 25.46 -7.53
C LEU A 108 14.97 24.24 -8.17
N ARG A 109 14.57 23.88 -9.40
CA ARG A 109 15.17 22.78 -10.18
C ARG A 109 16.66 23.03 -10.43
N GLN A 110 17.02 24.24 -10.88
CA GLN A 110 18.41 24.62 -11.11
C GLN A 110 19.27 24.53 -9.83
N GLN A 111 18.73 24.99 -8.69
CA GLN A 111 19.40 24.87 -7.40
C GLN A 111 19.66 23.41 -7.01
N VAL A 112 18.64 22.56 -7.09
CA VAL A 112 18.75 21.17 -6.61
C VAL A 112 19.52 20.27 -7.59
N PHE A 113 19.22 20.32 -8.89
CA PHE A 113 19.82 19.39 -9.85
C PHE A 113 21.20 19.87 -10.35
N VAL A 114 21.32 21.14 -10.74
CA VAL A 114 22.57 21.67 -11.30
C VAL A 114 23.57 22.03 -10.21
N HIS A 115 23.15 22.88 -9.25
CA HIS A 115 24.10 23.41 -8.26
C HIS A 115 24.45 22.40 -7.17
N GLU A 116 23.46 21.67 -6.62
CA GLU A 116 23.69 20.67 -5.57
C GLU A 116 24.13 19.31 -6.15
N GLN A 117 23.34 18.71 -7.05
CA GLN A 117 23.61 17.34 -7.55
C GLN A 117 24.61 17.28 -8.72
N LYS A 118 25.05 18.43 -9.24
CA LYS A 118 26.04 18.53 -10.34
C LYS A 118 25.57 17.90 -11.66
N VAL A 119 24.25 17.85 -11.90
CA VAL A 119 23.71 17.52 -13.22
C VAL A 119 24.10 18.63 -14.20
N PRO A 120 24.62 18.32 -15.41
CA PRO A 120 24.91 19.32 -16.42
C PRO A 120 23.67 20.18 -16.74
N ALA A 121 23.83 21.51 -16.77
CA ALA A 121 22.71 22.43 -16.95
C ALA A 121 21.94 22.23 -18.27
N GLU A 122 22.64 21.78 -19.31
CA GLU A 122 22.07 21.44 -20.61
C GLU A 122 21.17 20.19 -20.60
N LEU A 123 21.29 19.33 -19.58
CA LEU A 123 20.46 18.12 -19.42
C LEU A 123 19.26 18.33 -18.49
N GLU A 124 19.20 19.47 -17.78
CA GLU A 124 18.12 19.71 -16.82
C GLU A 124 16.77 19.91 -17.52
N TRP A 125 16.78 20.65 -18.63
CA TRP A 125 15.62 20.95 -19.44
C TRP A 125 15.61 20.06 -20.67
N ASP A 126 14.53 19.30 -20.85
CA ASP A 126 14.34 18.42 -22.00
C ASP A 126 13.10 18.81 -22.80
N GLU A 127 12.93 18.21 -23.98
CA GLU A 127 11.77 18.47 -24.85
C GLU A 127 10.45 18.05 -24.18
N LEU A 128 10.51 17.11 -23.23
CA LEU A 128 9.35 16.57 -22.52
C LEU A 128 8.78 17.56 -21.51
N ASP A 129 9.57 18.52 -21.03
CA ASP A 129 9.09 19.57 -20.13
C ASP A 129 7.92 20.37 -20.75
N SER A 130 7.88 20.50 -22.07
CA SER A 130 6.83 21.23 -22.79
C SER A 130 5.48 20.52 -22.88
N VAL A 131 5.45 19.20 -22.69
CA VAL A 131 4.24 18.36 -22.76
C VAL A 131 3.88 17.73 -21.41
N ALA A 132 4.70 17.97 -20.39
CA ALA A 132 4.50 17.42 -19.06
C ALA A 132 3.49 18.22 -18.24
N ILE A 133 2.96 17.56 -17.22
CA ILE A 133 2.24 18.19 -16.12
C ILE A 133 3.26 18.46 -15.00
N HIS A 134 3.29 19.69 -14.50
CA HIS A 134 4.20 20.09 -13.44
C HIS A 134 3.41 20.41 -12.17
N PHE A 135 3.92 19.97 -11.03
CA PHE A 135 3.37 20.28 -9.73
C PHE A 135 4.35 21.16 -8.96
N GLY A 136 3.85 22.20 -8.31
CA GLY A 136 4.61 23.04 -7.38
C GLY A 136 3.94 23.05 -6.01
N ILE A 137 4.70 22.86 -4.94
CA ILE A 137 4.20 23.01 -3.56
C ILE A 137 4.80 24.25 -2.90
N ARG A 138 3.94 25.04 -2.26
CA ARG A 138 4.31 26.27 -1.55
C ARG A 138 3.51 26.42 -0.28
N GLU A 139 3.97 27.27 0.63
CA GLU A 139 3.14 27.74 1.74
C GLU A 139 2.02 28.63 1.20
N LYS A 140 0.82 28.55 1.78
CA LYS A 140 -0.35 29.35 1.34
C LYS A 140 -0.11 30.85 1.37
N ILE A 141 0.73 31.31 2.31
CA ILE A 141 1.10 32.72 2.49
C ILE A 141 2.22 33.18 1.55
N SER A 142 2.84 32.26 0.81
CA SER A 142 3.99 32.52 -0.05
C SER A 142 3.64 32.28 -1.51
N THR A 143 4.35 32.97 -2.40
CA THR A 143 4.34 32.75 -3.86
C THR A 143 5.53 31.93 -4.34
N HIS A 144 6.48 31.62 -3.45
CA HIS A 144 7.67 30.84 -3.76
C HIS A 144 7.44 29.35 -3.51
N TYR A 145 7.66 28.52 -4.54
CA TYR A 145 7.63 27.07 -4.40
C TYR A 145 8.85 26.56 -3.66
N ILE A 146 8.61 25.61 -2.77
CA ILE A 146 9.60 24.92 -1.93
C ILE A 146 9.77 23.46 -2.31
N GLY A 147 8.95 22.96 -3.24
CA GLY A 147 9.17 21.70 -3.93
C GLY A 147 8.47 21.65 -5.28
N CYS A 148 8.90 20.72 -6.12
CA CYS A 148 8.26 20.45 -7.41
C CYS A 148 8.31 18.97 -7.78
N ALA A 149 7.48 18.61 -8.77
CA ALA A 149 7.47 17.32 -9.42
C ALA A 149 7.05 17.50 -10.89
N ARG A 150 7.53 16.62 -11.76
CA ARG A 150 7.08 16.48 -13.14
C ARG A 150 6.36 15.16 -13.32
N LEU A 151 5.27 15.16 -14.07
CA LEU A 151 4.51 13.99 -14.44
C LEU A 151 4.37 13.92 -15.96
N LEU A 152 4.82 12.80 -16.53
CA LEU A 152 4.72 12.49 -17.95
C LEU A 152 3.69 11.39 -18.15
N GLU A 153 2.63 11.68 -18.90
CA GLU A 153 1.66 10.67 -19.33
C GLU A 153 2.19 9.94 -20.57
N GLN A 154 2.09 8.61 -20.55
CA GLN A 154 2.54 7.73 -21.62
C GLN A 154 1.40 6.75 -21.96
N PRO A 155 0.87 6.79 -23.18
CA PRO A 155 -0.15 5.82 -23.60
C PRO A 155 0.42 4.40 -23.72
N PRO A 156 -0.36 3.35 -23.37
CA PRO A 156 -1.67 3.39 -22.71
C PRO A 156 -1.55 3.30 -21.17
N GLY A 157 -2.12 4.27 -20.44
CA GLY A 157 -2.37 4.17 -18.99
C GLY A 157 -1.13 4.12 -18.08
N LEU A 158 0.04 4.54 -18.60
CA LEU A 158 1.31 4.64 -17.88
C LEU A 158 1.60 6.11 -17.56
N ALA A 159 2.15 6.37 -16.39
CA ALA A 159 2.69 7.68 -16.05
C ALA A 159 4.07 7.56 -15.41
N THR A 160 4.95 8.51 -15.72
CA THR A 160 6.31 8.58 -15.16
C THR A 160 6.47 9.85 -14.35
N ILE A 161 6.82 9.69 -13.07
CA ILE A 161 7.15 10.79 -12.16
C ILE A 161 8.64 11.07 -12.24
N GLY A 162 9.01 12.33 -12.43
CA GLY A 162 10.38 12.78 -12.51
C GLY A 162 10.58 14.18 -11.93
N ARG A 163 11.81 14.69 -12.00
CA ARG A 163 12.20 16.05 -11.53
C ARG A 163 11.63 16.40 -10.15
N MET A 164 11.60 15.40 -9.26
CA MET A 164 11.19 15.56 -7.86
C MET A 164 12.28 16.30 -7.10
N ALA A 165 11.96 17.49 -6.59
CA ALA A 165 12.91 18.31 -5.86
C ALA A 165 12.24 19.03 -4.69
N VAL A 166 12.97 19.18 -3.57
CA VAL A 166 12.57 19.97 -2.40
C VAL A 166 13.78 20.77 -1.94
N THR A 167 13.55 22.03 -1.59
CA THR A 167 14.56 22.94 -1.03
C THR A 167 15.23 22.30 0.19
N SER A 168 16.54 22.50 0.35
CA SER A 168 17.32 21.92 1.45
C SER A 168 16.73 22.23 2.83
N ALA A 169 16.28 23.47 3.04
CA ALA A 169 15.65 23.94 4.28
C ALA A 169 14.34 23.23 4.64
N ASN A 170 13.64 22.66 3.66
CA ASN A 170 12.35 22.02 3.87
C ASN A 170 12.38 20.50 3.63
N ARG A 171 13.57 19.88 3.50
CA ARG A 171 13.70 18.42 3.47
C ARG A 171 13.26 17.81 4.80
N LEU A 172 12.84 16.54 4.77
CA LEU A 172 12.36 15.78 5.95
C LEU A 172 11.13 16.37 6.66
N SER A 173 10.48 17.40 6.09
CA SER A 173 9.24 18.02 6.61
C SER A 173 7.95 17.40 6.07
N GLY A 174 8.05 16.35 5.25
CA GLY A 174 6.91 15.68 4.62
C GLY A 174 6.43 16.29 3.30
N ILE A 175 7.05 17.38 2.83
CA ILE A 175 6.71 18.05 1.56
C ILE A 175 6.85 17.11 0.35
N GLY A 176 7.97 16.39 0.25
CA GLY A 176 8.19 15.45 -0.85
C GLY A 176 7.13 14.35 -0.89
N GLN A 177 6.71 13.86 0.28
CA GLN A 177 5.65 12.86 0.39
C GLN A 177 4.30 13.42 -0.05
N GLN A 178 3.97 14.66 0.32
CA GLN A 178 2.74 15.34 -0.13
C GLN A 178 2.72 15.51 -1.66
N LEU A 179 3.82 15.95 -2.27
CA LEU A 179 3.95 16.04 -3.73
C LEU A 179 3.77 14.68 -4.41
N LEU A 180 4.45 13.65 -3.91
CA LEU A 180 4.37 12.31 -4.49
C LEU A 180 2.95 11.73 -4.39
N HIS A 181 2.30 11.84 -3.24
CA HIS A 181 0.92 11.39 -3.06
C HIS A 181 -0.06 12.17 -3.95
N HIS A 182 0.16 13.48 -4.13
CA HIS A 182 -0.63 14.29 -5.05
C HIS A 182 -0.46 13.80 -6.49
N ALA A 183 0.78 13.59 -6.95
CA ALA A 183 1.06 13.10 -8.30
C ALA A 183 0.43 11.73 -8.56
N VAL A 184 0.56 10.77 -7.62
CA VAL A 184 -0.08 9.45 -7.72
C VAL A 184 -1.61 9.57 -7.78
N THR A 185 -2.20 10.39 -6.90
CA THR A 185 -3.65 10.63 -6.89
C THR A 185 -4.13 11.25 -8.20
N TYR A 186 -3.35 12.18 -8.76
CA TYR A 186 -3.63 12.80 -10.04
C TYR A 186 -3.63 11.76 -11.17
N CYS A 187 -2.63 10.88 -11.23
CA CYS A 187 -2.55 9.78 -12.21
C CYS A 187 -3.80 8.90 -12.21
N LEU A 188 -4.20 8.42 -11.02
CA LEU A 188 -5.30 7.49 -10.89
C LEU A 188 -6.65 8.15 -11.16
N LYS A 189 -6.89 9.33 -10.58
CA LYS A 189 -8.21 9.96 -10.61
C LYS A 189 -8.46 10.74 -11.89
N ARG A 190 -7.46 11.49 -12.39
CA ARG A 190 -7.58 12.37 -13.56
C ARG A 190 -7.16 11.66 -14.84
N LEU A 191 -5.98 11.05 -14.88
CA LEU A 191 -5.43 10.44 -16.09
C LEU A 191 -5.87 8.98 -16.30
N LYS A 192 -6.48 8.35 -15.28
CA LYS A 192 -6.82 6.91 -15.29
C LYS A 192 -5.61 6.02 -15.58
N CYS A 193 -4.42 6.48 -15.21
CA CYS A 193 -3.18 5.74 -15.32
C CYS A 193 -3.00 4.85 -14.09
N HIS A 194 -2.86 3.55 -14.31
CA HIS A 194 -2.72 2.54 -13.25
C HIS A 194 -1.30 2.01 -13.15
N THR A 195 -0.43 2.33 -14.11
CA THR A 195 1.00 2.03 -14.00
C THR A 195 1.74 3.34 -13.75
N ILE A 196 2.46 3.43 -12.62
CA ILE A 196 3.21 4.64 -12.25
C ILE A 196 4.65 4.25 -12.00
N THR A 197 5.56 4.83 -12.77
CA THR A 197 6.99 4.54 -12.70
C THR A 197 7.82 5.79 -12.39
N LEU A 198 9.06 5.57 -11.96
CA LEU A 198 10.04 6.62 -11.78
C LEU A 198 11.46 6.04 -11.84
N ASP A 199 12.41 6.91 -12.11
CA ASP A 199 13.83 6.59 -12.06
C ASP A 199 14.42 7.20 -10.78
N SER A 200 14.80 6.34 -9.85
CA SER A 200 15.22 6.73 -8.51
C SER A 200 16.74 6.66 -8.36
N GLN A 201 17.34 7.73 -7.86
CA GLN A 201 18.71 7.69 -7.36
C GLN A 201 18.81 6.69 -6.21
N LEU A 202 19.93 5.97 -6.09
CA LEU A 202 20.08 4.95 -5.04
C LEU A 202 19.81 5.47 -3.63
N THR A 203 20.17 6.73 -3.35
CA THR A 203 19.95 7.40 -2.06
C THR A 203 18.48 7.72 -1.78
N ALA A 204 17.65 7.86 -2.82
CA ALA A 204 16.23 8.19 -2.72
C ALA A 204 15.34 6.94 -2.69
N ILE A 205 15.86 5.74 -2.95
CA ILE A 205 15.09 4.49 -2.92
C ILE A 205 14.27 4.34 -1.63
N PRO A 206 14.82 4.54 -0.40
CA PRO A 206 14.04 4.38 0.83
C PRO A 206 12.87 5.36 0.95
N PHE A 207 12.97 6.54 0.32
CA PHE A 207 11.88 7.51 0.28
C PHE A 207 10.72 6.98 -0.57
N TYR A 208 11.00 6.43 -1.76
CA TYR A 208 9.95 5.89 -2.63
C TYR A 208 9.38 4.56 -2.14
N GLN A 209 10.19 3.71 -1.50
CA GLN A 209 9.73 2.48 -0.85
C GLN A 209 8.71 2.76 0.27
N LYS A 210 8.90 3.84 1.04
CA LYS A 210 7.92 4.31 2.03
C LYS A 210 6.57 4.69 1.42
N SER A 211 6.54 5.02 0.13
CA SER A 211 5.33 5.32 -0.64
C SER A 211 4.87 4.15 -1.53
N GLY A 212 5.36 2.93 -1.27
CA GLY A 212 4.89 1.70 -1.93
C GLY A 212 5.55 1.38 -3.28
N PHE A 213 6.58 2.12 -3.69
CA PHE A 213 7.31 1.82 -4.92
C PHE A 213 8.30 0.66 -4.71
N LEU A 214 8.38 -0.23 -5.71
CA LEU A 214 9.30 -1.36 -5.73
C LEU A 214 10.34 -1.21 -6.86
N CYS A 215 11.57 -1.62 -6.61
CA CYS A 215 12.63 -1.63 -7.63
C CYS A 215 12.35 -2.71 -8.68
N ILE A 216 12.28 -2.33 -9.95
CA ILE A 216 11.93 -3.22 -11.06
C ILE A 216 13.06 -3.43 -12.09
N SER A 217 14.18 -2.74 -11.91
CA SER A 217 15.39 -2.91 -12.73
C SER A 217 16.62 -3.16 -11.87
N ASP A 218 17.67 -3.67 -12.52
CA ASP A 218 19.03 -3.56 -11.99
C ASP A 218 19.49 -2.09 -12.02
N GLN A 219 20.64 -1.83 -11.38
CA GLN A 219 21.25 -0.51 -11.33
C GLN A 219 21.79 -0.09 -12.69
N TYR A 220 21.59 1.17 -13.07
CA TYR A 220 22.19 1.78 -14.26
C TYR A 220 22.65 3.22 -13.96
N MET A 221 23.37 3.85 -14.90
CA MET A 221 23.90 5.21 -14.75
C MET A 221 23.13 6.20 -15.62
N GLU A 222 22.78 7.35 -15.05
CA GLU A 222 22.13 8.47 -15.75
C GLU A 222 22.75 9.79 -15.27
N ALA A 223 23.24 10.61 -16.21
CA ALA A 223 23.97 11.86 -15.93
C ALA A 223 25.09 11.71 -14.87
N GLY A 224 25.78 10.56 -14.86
CA GLY A 224 26.85 10.26 -13.90
C GLY A 224 26.38 9.83 -12.50
N ILE A 225 25.07 9.64 -12.30
CA ILE A 225 24.47 9.23 -11.02
C ILE A 225 23.86 7.82 -11.17
N ALA A 226 24.04 6.98 -10.14
CA ALA A 226 23.48 5.64 -10.12
C ALA A 226 21.97 5.65 -9.81
N HIS A 227 21.20 4.99 -10.67
CA HIS A 227 19.75 4.92 -10.62
C HIS A 227 19.23 3.47 -10.63
N ARG A 228 17.97 3.32 -10.20
CA ARG A 228 17.13 2.14 -10.46
C ARG A 228 15.74 2.60 -10.87
N LYS A 229 15.14 1.88 -11.81
CA LYS A 229 13.74 2.07 -12.16
C LYS A 229 12.86 1.46 -11.07
N MET A 230 11.86 2.22 -10.65
CA MET A 230 10.88 1.80 -9.65
C MET A 230 9.45 1.92 -10.20
N SER A 231 8.54 1.08 -9.69
CA SER A 231 7.12 1.09 -10.06
C SER A 231 6.24 0.97 -8.83
N LEU A 232 5.12 1.69 -8.82
CA LEU A 232 4.04 1.46 -7.87
C LEU A 232 3.11 0.40 -8.47
N LEU A 233 3.20 -0.84 -7.99
CA LEU A 233 2.51 -1.99 -8.59
C LEU A 233 1.06 -2.16 -8.13
N CYS A 234 0.69 -1.60 -6.97
CA CYS A 234 -0.65 -1.73 -6.39
C CYS A 234 -1.22 -0.35 -5.98
N PRO A 235 -1.36 0.60 -6.92
CA PRO A 235 -1.67 1.99 -6.58
C PRO A 235 -3.07 2.18 -5.99
N ASN A 236 -4.07 1.41 -6.44
CA ASN A 236 -5.44 1.51 -5.93
C ASN A 236 -5.54 1.05 -4.48
N ASN A 237 -4.98 -0.12 -4.15
CA ASN A 237 -4.92 -0.61 -2.76
C ASN A 237 -4.22 0.41 -1.86
N PHE A 238 -3.07 0.93 -2.29
CA PHE A 238 -2.31 1.89 -1.51
C PHE A 238 -3.08 3.17 -1.23
N ILE A 239 -3.68 3.75 -2.28
CA ILE A 239 -4.37 5.03 -2.18
C ILE A 239 -5.68 4.90 -1.40
N GLY A 240 -6.40 3.78 -1.55
CA GLY A 240 -7.55 3.46 -0.71
C GLY A 240 -7.16 3.40 0.78
N ALA A 241 -6.11 2.65 1.11
CA ALA A 241 -5.63 2.52 2.49
C ALA A 241 -5.16 3.86 3.11
N LEU A 242 -4.58 4.75 2.30
CA LEU A 242 -4.24 6.12 2.72
C LEU A 242 -5.49 6.99 2.97
N GLN A 243 -6.50 6.92 2.10
CA GLN A 243 -7.73 7.72 2.21
C GLN A 243 -8.58 7.29 3.41
N ASP A 244 -8.62 5.99 3.68
CA ASP A 244 -9.38 5.41 4.79
C ASP A 244 -8.66 5.51 6.14
N ASN A 245 -7.49 6.18 6.20
CA ASN A 245 -6.62 6.25 7.38
C ASN A 245 -6.27 4.87 7.97
N GLN A 246 -6.23 3.83 7.14
CA GLN A 246 -5.90 2.46 7.56
C GLN A 246 -4.40 2.25 7.77
N LEU A 247 -3.58 3.15 7.21
CA LEU A 247 -2.13 3.15 7.40
C LEU A 247 -1.72 4.24 8.41
N PRO A 248 -0.90 3.90 9.42
CA PRO A 248 -0.22 4.89 10.26
C PRO A 248 0.52 5.94 9.42
N ARG A 249 0.58 7.19 9.91
CA ARG A 249 1.35 8.28 9.25
C ARG A 249 2.82 7.93 9.00
N HIS A 250 3.36 6.97 9.74
CA HIS A 250 4.74 6.47 9.61
C HIS A 250 4.76 4.96 9.33
N TYR A 251 3.97 4.51 8.36
CA TYR A 251 4.04 3.12 7.90
C TYR A 251 5.38 2.85 7.19
N PRO A 252 6.12 1.78 7.55
CA PRO A 252 7.54 1.69 7.24
C PRO A 252 7.86 1.54 5.75
N SER A 253 7.16 0.65 5.02
CA SER A 253 7.27 0.49 3.56
C SER A 253 6.15 -0.43 3.06
N PRO A 254 5.04 0.11 2.52
CA PRO A 254 3.98 -0.68 1.88
C PRO A 254 4.53 -1.63 0.81
N PHE A 255 3.95 -2.82 0.73
CA PHE A 255 4.27 -3.91 -0.19
C PHE A 255 5.71 -4.44 -0.11
N HIS A 256 6.53 -4.01 0.85
CA HIS A 256 7.91 -4.48 0.96
C HIS A 256 7.99 -5.80 1.74
N SER A 257 8.61 -6.83 1.16
CA SER A 257 8.67 -8.20 1.71
C SER A 257 9.16 -8.27 3.17
N ASP A 258 10.08 -7.38 3.55
CA ASP A 258 10.72 -7.44 4.88
C ASP A 258 10.12 -6.48 5.91
N ALA A 259 9.12 -5.68 5.53
CA ALA A 259 8.62 -4.60 6.39
C ALA A 259 7.09 -4.51 6.46
N ASP A 260 6.37 -4.98 5.44
CA ASP A 260 4.93 -4.84 5.35
C ASP A 260 4.19 -6.03 5.97
N THR A 261 3.74 -5.82 7.21
CA THR A 261 2.91 -6.77 7.95
C THR A 261 1.40 -6.56 7.75
N HIS A 262 1.01 -5.57 6.94
CA HIS A 262 -0.40 -5.25 6.67
C HIS A 262 -1.02 -6.33 5.78
N SER A 263 -2.33 -6.55 5.97
CA SER A 263 -3.13 -7.45 5.13
C SER A 263 -3.86 -6.64 4.08
N TRP A 264 -3.41 -6.76 2.84
CA TRP A 264 -4.00 -6.10 1.69
C TRP A 264 -5.10 -6.97 1.12
N PHE A 265 -6.35 -6.56 1.32
CA PHE A 265 -7.50 -7.25 0.76
C PHE A 265 -7.67 -6.92 -0.72
N PHE A 266 -8.15 -7.88 -1.49
CA PHE A 266 -8.51 -7.72 -2.89
C PHE A 266 -9.78 -8.51 -3.18
N SER A 267 -10.57 -8.02 -4.14
CA SER A 267 -11.83 -8.63 -4.56
C SER A 267 -11.97 -8.73 -6.08
N THR A 268 -10.95 -8.34 -6.84
CA THR A 268 -10.95 -8.40 -8.30
C THR A 268 -9.68 -9.10 -8.82
N PRO A 269 -9.76 -9.78 -9.98
CA PRO A 269 -8.59 -10.39 -10.62
C PRO A 269 -7.47 -9.38 -10.91
N GLU A 270 -7.81 -8.14 -11.26
CA GLU A 270 -6.87 -7.04 -11.54
C GLU A 270 -5.97 -6.77 -10.32
N LEU A 271 -6.58 -6.58 -9.15
CA LEU A 271 -5.84 -6.31 -7.92
C LEU A 271 -5.03 -7.52 -7.46
N SER A 272 -5.56 -8.73 -7.68
CA SER A 272 -4.82 -9.97 -7.45
C SER A 272 -3.55 -10.04 -8.31
N ARG A 273 -3.65 -9.72 -9.61
CA ARG A 273 -2.51 -9.64 -10.54
C ARG A 273 -1.47 -8.61 -10.13
N GLU A 274 -1.91 -7.43 -9.71
CA GLU A 274 -1.04 -6.35 -9.23
C GLU A 274 -0.22 -6.81 -8.01
N LEU A 275 -0.87 -7.37 -7.00
CA LEU A 275 -0.23 -7.90 -5.78
C LEU A 275 0.70 -9.08 -6.10
N LEU A 276 0.27 -9.99 -6.97
CA LEU A 276 1.07 -11.12 -7.43
C LEU A 276 2.33 -10.66 -8.19
N THR A 277 2.21 -9.61 -9.00
CA THR A 277 3.36 -8.99 -9.69
C THR A 277 4.32 -8.37 -8.66
N ALA A 278 3.80 -7.71 -7.63
CA ALA A 278 4.61 -7.19 -6.52
C ALA A 278 5.37 -8.29 -5.75
N PHE A 279 4.81 -9.49 -5.64
CA PHE A 279 5.51 -10.65 -5.08
C PHE A 279 6.65 -11.08 -6.00
N ALA A 280 6.37 -11.27 -7.29
CA ALA A 280 7.36 -11.74 -8.26
C ALA A 280 8.56 -10.79 -8.40
N VAL A 281 8.34 -9.48 -8.27
CA VAL A 281 9.41 -8.47 -8.28
C VAL A 281 10.39 -8.63 -7.12
N GLN A 282 9.92 -9.11 -5.97
CA GLN A 282 10.70 -9.20 -4.75
C GLN A 282 11.23 -10.60 -4.46
N ALA A 283 10.63 -11.63 -5.06
CA ALA A 283 10.99 -13.03 -4.87
C ALA A 283 12.43 -13.33 -5.32
N ARG A 284 13.14 -14.15 -4.53
CA ARG A 284 14.56 -14.48 -4.75
C ARG A 284 14.85 -15.97 -4.80
N GLU A 285 14.14 -16.77 -4.01
CA GLU A 285 14.41 -18.19 -3.79
C GLU A 285 13.29 -19.06 -4.36
N ALA A 286 12.03 -18.75 -4.05
CA ALA A 286 10.93 -19.62 -4.40
C ALA A 286 9.62 -18.88 -4.66
N ILE A 287 8.88 -19.34 -5.67
CA ILE A 287 7.45 -19.03 -5.86
C ILE A 287 6.70 -20.36 -5.90
N GLU A 288 5.73 -20.54 -5.01
CA GLU A 288 4.93 -21.76 -4.88
C GLU A 288 3.47 -21.41 -5.06
N ILE A 289 2.82 -21.99 -6.06
CA ILE A 289 1.44 -21.70 -6.44
C ILE A 289 0.63 -22.96 -6.21
N GLN A 290 -0.40 -22.88 -5.38
CA GLN A 290 -1.45 -23.87 -5.28
C GLN A 290 -2.74 -23.25 -5.79
N ASP A 291 -3.26 -23.78 -6.89
CA ASP A 291 -4.50 -23.31 -7.50
C ASP A 291 -5.18 -24.49 -8.22
N PRO A 292 -6.51 -24.67 -8.17
CA PRO A 292 -7.15 -25.82 -8.81
C PRO A 292 -6.91 -25.91 -10.32
N THR A 293 -6.92 -24.78 -11.03
CA THR A 293 -6.93 -24.74 -12.49
C THR A 293 -5.90 -23.81 -13.13
N LEU A 294 -5.15 -23.05 -12.33
CA LEU A 294 -4.28 -21.96 -12.76
C LEU A 294 -5.04 -20.91 -13.54
N GLU A 295 -5.92 -20.20 -12.83
CA GLU A 295 -6.85 -19.21 -13.40
C GLU A 295 -6.14 -18.17 -14.30
N PRO A 296 -6.45 -18.13 -15.62
CA PRO A 296 -5.77 -17.24 -16.57
C PRO A 296 -5.88 -15.76 -16.22
N ASP A 297 -7.03 -15.31 -15.71
CA ASP A 297 -7.27 -13.91 -15.35
C ASP A 297 -6.37 -13.41 -14.20
N ILE A 298 -5.75 -14.32 -13.45
CA ILE A 298 -4.82 -14.01 -12.36
C ILE A 298 -3.38 -14.34 -12.75
N PHE A 299 -3.14 -15.51 -13.35
CA PHE A 299 -1.78 -16.01 -13.55
C PHE A 299 -1.23 -15.74 -14.96
N ASP A 300 -2.07 -15.50 -15.97
CA ASP A 300 -1.64 -15.19 -17.34
C ASP A 300 -1.38 -13.70 -17.55
N CYS A 301 -0.66 -13.09 -16.61
CA CYS A 301 -0.25 -11.70 -16.66
C CYS A 301 1.18 -11.59 -17.23
N PRO A 302 1.40 -10.88 -18.35
CA PRO A 302 2.74 -10.75 -18.96
C PRO A 302 3.79 -10.19 -18.00
N MET A 303 3.43 -9.21 -17.17
CA MET A 303 4.33 -8.60 -16.19
C MET A 303 4.76 -9.60 -15.11
N PHE A 304 3.80 -10.34 -14.55
CA PHE A 304 4.08 -11.40 -13.58
C PHE A 304 5.03 -12.46 -14.17
N VAL A 305 4.70 -12.97 -15.37
CA VAL A 305 5.50 -14.01 -16.04
C VAL A 305 6.91 -13.51 -16.39
N ASP A 306 7.07 -12.24 -16.78
CA ASP A 306 8.39 -11.64 -17.00
C ASP A 306 9.24 -11.64 -15.71
N TYR A 307 8.68 -11.20 -14.58
CA TYR A 307 9.44 -11.22 -13.32
C TYR A 307 9.74 -12.63 -12.81
N VAL A 308 8.81 -13.58 -12.99
CA VAL A 308 9.07 -15.01 -12.72
C VAL A 308 10.22 -15.52 -13.59
N SER A 309 10.24 -15.18 -14.88
CA SER A 309 11.33 -15.52 -15.81
C SER A 309 12.66 -14.91 -15.36
N ARG A 310 12.68 -13.62 -14.98
CA ARG A 310 13.88 -12.94 -14.46
C ARG A 310 14.40 -13.61 -13.19
N MET A 311 13.53 -13.90 -12.23
CA MET A 311 13.89 -14.61 -11.00
C MET A 311 14.50 -15.98 -11.31
N ALA A 312 13.83 -16.77 -12.15
CA ALA A 312 14.27 -18.12 -12.52
C ALA A 312 15.60 -18.15 -13.29
N ARG A 313 15.91 -17.09 -14.05
CA ARG A 313 17.17 -16.96 -14.81
C ARG A 313 18.32 -16.42 -13.96
N LYS A 314 18.05 -15.53 -13.00
CA LYS A 314 19.08 -14.84 -12.21
C LYS A 314 19.75 -15.73 -11.17
N SER A 315 19.03 -16.71 -10.62
CA SER A 315 19.53 -17.56 -9.54
C SER A 315 19.44 -19.04 -9.90
N THR A 316 20.54 -19.77 -9.72
CA THR A 316 20.56 -21.23 -9.87
C THR A 316 19.86 -21.96 -8.72
N ARG A 317 19.41 -21.25 -7.69
CA ARG A 317 18.62 -21.79 -6.59
C ARG A 317 17.13 -21.46 -6.71
N ALA A 318 16.76 -20.54 -7.61
CA ALA A 318 15.37 -20.16 -7.79
C ALA A 318 14.52 -21.35 -8.24
N GLN A 319 13.36 -21.53 -7.60
CA GLN A 319 12.39 -22.55 -7.96
C GLN A 319 10.98 -21.97 -8.05
N VAL A 320 10.25 -22.39 -9.07
CA VAL A 320 8.83 -22.10 -9.23
C VAL A 320 8.09 -23.43 -9.24
N ARG A 321 7.19 -23.64 -8.29
CA ARG A 321 6.45 -24.89 -8.12
C ARG A 321 4.96 -24.61 -8.19
N VAL A 322 4.30 -25.20 -9.18
CA VAL A 322 2.86 -25.03 -9.40
C VAL A 322 2.16 -26.36 -9.16
N LEU A 323 1.24 -26.39 -8.21
CA LEU A 323 0.43 -27.55 -7.86
C LEU A 323 -1.02 -27.30 -8.24
N LEU A 324 -1.54 -28.15 -9.11
CA LEU A 324 -2.89 -28.07 -9.66
C LEU A 324 -3.76 -29.24 -9.22
N GLN A 325 -5.08 -29.07 -9.23
CA GLN A 325 -6.01 -30.18 -9.04
C GLN A 325 -6.22 -30.94 -10.34
N ASP A 326 -6.32 -30.23 -11.46
CA ASP A 326 -6.51 -30.79 -12.79
C ASP A 326 -5.74 -29.97 -13.84
N ASP A 327 -5.33 -30.60 -14.94
CA ASP A 327 -4.65 -29.95 -16.08
C ASP A 327 -5.50 -29.88 -17.36
N LYS A 328 -6.77 -30.30 -17.32
CA LYS A 328 -7.68 -30.27 -18.48
C LYS A 328 -7.78 -28.89 -19.17
N ASN A 329 -7.76 -27.81 -18.40
CA ASN A 329 -7.87 -26.45 -18.92
C ASN A 329 -6.55 -25.90 -19.47
N LEU A 330 -5.40 -26.53 -19.13
CA LEU A 330 -4.09 -26.11 -19.63
C LEU A 330 -3.81 -26.56 -21.06
N ALA A 331 -4.37 -27.71 -21.48
CA ALA A 331 -4.19 -28.22 -22.84
C ALA A 331 -4.84 -27.31 -23.90
N HIS A 332 -5.94 -26.64 -23.53
CA HIS A 332 -6.75 -25.83 -24.42
C HIS A 332 -6.38 -24.34 -24.40
N SER A 333 -5.64 -23.88 -23.38
CA SER A 333 -5.26 -22.47 -23.21
C SER A 333 -3.76 -22.27 -23.41
N ARG A 334 -3.37 -21.26 -24.19
CA ARG A 334 -1.95 -20.86 -24.34
C ARG A 334 -1.51 -20.04 -23.13
N HIS A 335 -1.38 -20.67 -21.97
CA HIS A 335 -1.01 -19.98 -20.74
C HIS A 335 0.50 -19.64 -20.72
N SER A 336 0.86 -18.37 -20.55
CA SER A 336 2.24 -17.87 -20.64
C SER A 336 3.18 -18.47 -19.59
N LEU A 337 2.71 -18.68 -18.36
CA LEU A 337 3.47 -19.38 -17.31
C LEU A 337 3.76 -20.86 -17.67
N VAL A 338 2.83 -21.54 -18.33
CA VAL A 338 3.04 -22.93 -18.80
C VAL A 338 4.09 -22.95 -19.92
N GLU A 339 4.02 -22.01 -20.87
CA GLU A 339 5.04 -21.86 -21.91
C GLU A 339 6.43 -21.51 -21.34
N LEU A 340 6.47 -20.66 -20.31
CA LEU A 340 7.71 -20.38 -19.57
C LEU A 340 8.23 -21.64 -18.88
N ALA A 341 7.35 -22.46 -18.29
CA ALA A 341 7.72 -23.71 -17.66
C ALA A 341 8.32 -24.72 -18.64
N LYS A 342 7.79 -24.81 -19.86
CA LYS A 342 8.36 -25.64 -20.94
C LYS A 342 9.76 -25.17 -21.35
N ARG A 343 10.03 -23.86 -21.33
CA ARG A 343 11.35 -23.29 -21.65
C ARG A 343 12.36 -23.42 -20.51
N LEU A 344 11.91 -23.50 -19.26
CA LEU A 344 12.76 -23.55 -18.07
C LEU A 344 12.37 -24.73 -17.13
N PRO A 345 12.36 -25.99 -17.61
CA PRO A 345 11.81 -27.12 -16.87
C PRO A 345 12.62 -27.49 -15.61
N SER A 346 13.90 -27.12 -15.55
CA SER A 346 14.75 -27.31 -14.37
C SER A 346 14.48 -26.29 -13.26
N ARG A 347 13.71 -25.23 -13.54
CA ARG A 347 13.42 -24.13 -12.62
C ARG A 347 11.95 -24.04 -12.29
N ILE A 348 11.09 -24.37 -13.24
CA ILE A 348 9.64 -24.24 -13.12
C ILE A 348 9.03 -25.61 -13.34
N SER A 349 8.32 -26.09 -12.34
CA SER A 349 7.68 -27.41 -12.35
C SER A 349 6.19 -27.28 -12.11
N ILE A 350 5.39 -27.98 -12.92
CA ILE A 350 3.94 -28.06 -12.76
C ILE A 350 3.57 -29.52 -12.44
N ARG A 351 2.83 -29.72 -11.36
CA ARG A 351 2.38 -31.03 -10.89
C ARG A 351 0.89 -31.02 -10.59
N ILE A 352 0.29 -32.20 -10.65
CA ILE A 352 -1.14 -32.41 -10.41
C ILE A 352 -1.30 -33.24 -9.14
N SER A 353 -2.06 -32.70 -8.19
CA SER A 353 -2.45 -33.39 -6.96
C SER A 353 -3.26 -34.64 -7.28
N HIS A 354 -3.24 -35.62 -6.38
CA HIS A 354 -4.07 -36.81 -6.55
C HIS A 354 -5.53 -36.50 -6.25
N SER A 355 -6.42 -36.93 -7.14
CA SER A 355 -7.87 -36.75 -7.06
C SER A 355 -8.57 -37.48 -5.89
N SER A 356 -7.82 -38.24 -5.10
CA SER A 356 -8.31 -38.94 -3.90
C SER A 356 -7.89 -38.28 -2.58
N GLY A 357 -7.25 -37.10 -2.65
CA GLY A 357 -7.03 -36.22 -1.49
C GLY A 357 -8.23 -35.30 -1.24
N PRO A 358 -8.23 -34.53 -0.13
CA PRO A 358 -9.17 -33.43 0.02
C PRO A 358 -9.04 -32.47 -1.17
N ASP A 359 -10.17 -31.93 -1.64
CA ASP A 359 -10.19 -30.91 -2.68
C ASP A 359 -9.26 -29.76 -2.29
N LEU A 360 -8.73 -29.05 -3.29
CA LEU A 360 -7.99 -27.82 -3.01
C LEU A 360 -9.00 -26.75 -2.58
N ASP A 361 -9.48 -26.85 -1.33
CA ASP A 361 -10.47 -25.97 -0.71
C ASP A 361 -9.99 -24.52 -0.57
N SER A 362 -8.75 -24.22 -0.96
CA SER A 362 -8.16 -22.90 -0.99
C SER A 362 -7.07 -22.80 -2.05
N ALA A 363 -6.91 -21.61 -2.60
CA ALA A 363 -5.83 -21.26 -3.51
C ALA A 363 -4.88 -20.28 -2.84
N PHE A 364 -3.58 -20.45 -3.02
CA PHE A 364 -2.59 -19.55 -2.46
C PHE A 364 -1.31 -19.49 -3.29
N VAL A 365 -0.61 -18.38 -3.15
CA VAL A 365 0.75 -18.18 -3.66
C VAL A 365 1.66 -17.83 -2.50
N LEU A 366 2.75 -18.57 -2.36
CA LEU A 366 3.82 -18.28 -1.43
C LEU A 366 5.02 -17.77 -2.22
N ALA A 367 5.65 -16.70 -1.75
CA ALA A 367 6.94 -16.25 -2.26
C ALA A 367 7.94 -16.13 -1.12
N ASP A 368 9.11 -16.75 -1.33
CA ASP A 368 10.18 -16.88 -0.33
C ASP A 368 9.63 -17.28 1.05
N ARG A 369 10.09 -16.70 2.16
CA ARG A 369 9.76 -17.19 3.51
C ARG A 369 8.59 -16.46 4.19
N ASN A 370 8.10 -15.39 3.59
CA ASN A 370 7.30 -14.39 4.28
C ASN A 370 6.14 -13.81 3.46
N MET A 371 6.12 -13.97 2.14
CA MET A 371 5.03 -13.46 1.30
C MET A 371 3.95 -14.53 1.08
N LEU A 372 2.69 -14.13 1.24
CA LEU A 372 1.49 -14.96 1.12
C LEU A 372 0.38 -14.19 0.42
N LEU A 373 -0.15 -14.74 -0.68
CA LEU A 373 -1.42 -14.35 -1.27
C LEU A 373 -2.37 -15.53 -1.08
N PHE A 374 -3.54 -15.31 -0.50
CA PHE A 374 -4.47 -16.37 -0.13
C PHE A 374 -5.89 -16.05 -0.60
N ARG A 375 -6.53 -17.03 -1.23
CA ARG A 375 -7.94 -17.02 -1.61
C ARG A 375 -8.64 -18.18 -0.91
N LYS A 376 -9.67 -17.84 -0.12
CA LYS A 376 -10.43 -18.85 0.63
C LYS A 376 -11.24 -19.74 -0.29
N ASP A 377 -11.89 -19.15 -1.29
CA ASP A 377 -12.59 -19.89 -2.34
C ASP A 377 -11.78 -19.73 -3.63
N PRO A 378 -11.23 -20.81 -4.20
CA PRO A 378 -10.49 -20.74 -5.45
C PRO A 378 -11.30 -20.22 -6.65
N ASN A 379 -12.63 -20.35 -6.62
CA ASN A 379 -13.52 -19.86 -7.67
C ASN A 379 -13.86 -18.37 -7.49
N SER A 380 -13.41 -17.76 -6.40
CA SER A 380 -13.58 -16.34 -6.13
C SER A 380 -12.23 -15.61 -6.29
N PRO A 381 -12.23 -14.39 -6.86
CA PRO A 381 -11.05 -13.54 -6.82
C PRO A 381 -10.80 -12.93 -5.44
N GLU A 382 -11.69 -13.12 -4.46
CA GLU A 382 -11.56 -12.51 -3.14
C GLU A 382 -10.47 -13.17 -2.28
N GLY A 383 -9.66 -12.32 -1.65
CA GLY A 383 -8.56 -12.79 -0.84
C GLY A 383 -7.80 -11.69 -0.13
N PHE A 384 -6.64 -12.06 0.40
CA PHE A 384 -5.70 -11.11 1.00
C PHE A 384 -4.27 -11.45 0.63
N ALA A 385 -3.43 -10.42 0.61
CA ALA A 385 -2.00 -10.53 0.45
C ALA A 385 -1.27 -9.97 1.67
N ASN A 386 -0.22 -10.66 2.08
CA ASN A 386 0.73 -10.24 3.11
C ASN A 386 2.13 -10.36 2.56
N PHE A 387 2.95 -9.33 2.78
CA PHE A 387 4.32 -9.31 2.28
C PHE A 387 5.34 -9.79 3.32
N SER A 388 5.05 -9.60 4.61
CA SER A 388 5.93 -9.98 5.73
C SER A 388 5.21 -10.78 6.82
N ARG A 389 4.76 -12.02 6.53
CA ARG A 389 4.04 -12.92 7.47
C ARG A 389 4.56 -14.36 7.47
N PRO A 390 5.81 -14.60 7.96
CA PRO A 390 6.39 -15.95 8.00
C PRO A 390 5.60 -16.94 8.86
N ASP A 391 4.87 -16.45 9.88
CA ASP A 391 4.00 -17.24 10.74
C ASP A 391 2.86 -17.92 9.97
N LYS A 392 2.36 -17.28 8.91
CA LYS A 392 1.29 -17.81 8.05
C LYS A 392 1.82 -18.61 6.87
N VAL A 393 2.99 -18.25 6.35
CA VAL A 393 3.62 -18.95 5.22
C VAL A 393 4.04 -20.37 5.60
N LYS A 394 4.63 -20.57 6.78
CA LYS A 394 5.20 -21.87 7.16
C LYS A 394 4.18 -23.02 7.14
N PRO A 395 3.01 -22.95 7.81
CA PRO A 395 2.03 -24.04 7.78
C PRO A 395 1.51 -24.35 6.37
N LEU A 396 1.29 -23.33 5.54
CA LEU A 396 0.82 -23.48 4.17
C LEU A 396 1.89 -24.16 3.30
N ARG A 397 3.16 -23.79 3.48
CA ARG A 397 4.28 -24.44 2.79
C ARG A 397 4.45 -25.89 3.20
N ASP A 398 4.28 -26.22 4.48
CA ASP A 398 4.37 -27.59 4.96
C ASP A 398 3.29 -28.46 4.31
N SER A 399 2.04 -27.97 4.27
CA SER A 399 0.93 -28.60 3.54
C SER A 399 1.22 -28.74 2.04
N PHE A 400 1.68 -27.67 1.39
CA PHE A 400 2.07 -27.67 -0.02
C PHE A 400 3.14 -28.73 -0.31
N ASN A 401 4.16 -28.84 0.54
CA ASN A 401 5.25 -29.80 0.36
C ASN A 401 4.78 -31.25 0.52
N GLU A 402 3.84 -31.52 1.42
CA GLU A 402 3.21 -32.85 1.55
C GLU A 402 2.45 -33.22 0.28
N ALA A 403 1.59 -32.33 -0.21
CA ALA A 403 0.83 -32.52 -1.44
C ALA A 403 1.77 -32.65 -2.66
N TRP A 404 2.83 -31.85 -2.72
CA TRP A 404 3.86 -31.88 -3.77
C TRP A 404 4.62 -33.21 -3.84
N ARG A 405 4.88 -33.86 -2.70
CA ARG A 405 5.54 -35.18 -2.70
C ARG A 405 4.64 -36.27 -3.26
N ARG A 406 3.33 -36.18 -2.98
CA ARG A 406 2.34 -37.14 -3.47
C ARG A 406 1.97 -36.90 -4.93
N SER A 407 2.02 -35.67 -5.43
CA SER A 407 1.53 -35.30 -6.76
C SER A 407 2.30 -35.97 -7.92
N ARG A 408 1.69 -36.02 -9.10
CA ARG A 408 2.33 -36.48 -10.35
C ARG A 408 2.73 -35.31 -11.25
N ARG A 409 3.67 -35.50 -12.18
CA ARG A 409 3.95 -34.49 -13.22
C ARG A 409 2.73 -34.34 -14.13
N SER A 410 2.48 -33.11 -14.63
CA SER A 410 1.40 -32.87 -15.60
C SER A 410 1.67 -33.58 -16.92
N ARG A 411 0.60 -34.07 -17.56
CA ARG A 411 0.67 -34.82 -18.82
C ARG A 411 1.10 -33.93 -19.99
N GLU A 412 0.84 -32.62 -19.92
CA GLU A 412 1.26 -31.61 -20.89
C GLU A 412 2.80 -31.53 -21.06
N PHE A 413 3.56 -32.06 -20.09
CA PHE A 413 5.03 -32.13 -20.16
C PHE A 413 5.55 -33.50 -20.61
N ASN A 414 4.69 -34.49 -20.83
CA ASN A 414 5.08 -35.82 -21.33
C ASN A 414 5.08 -35.90 -22.87
N THR A 415 4.51 -34.93 -23.59
CA THR A 415 4.39 -34.96 -25.06
C THR A 415 5.68 -34.60 -25.80
N PHE A 416 6.70 -34.08 -25.09
CA PHE A 416 8.03 -33.86 -25.66
C PHE A 416 9.04 -34.74 -24.94
N GLY A 417 9.03 -36.02 -25.30
CA GLY A 417 10.16 -36.91 -25.04
C GLY A 417 11.39 -36.39 -25.76
N LEU A 418 12.35 -35.88 -24.97
CA LEU A 418 13.76 -36.13 -25.22
C LEU A 418 14.09 -37.55 -24.75
#